data_AF-A0A5Q4DGU9-F1
#
_entry.id   AF-A0A5Q4DGU9-F1
#
_cell.length_a   1.000
_cell.length_b   1.000
_cell.length_c   1.000
_cell.angle_alpha   90.00
_cell.angle_beta   90.00
_cell.angle_gamma   90.00
#
_symmetry.space_group_name_H-M   'P 1'
#
loop_
_entity.id
_entity.type
_entity.pdbx_description
1 polymer ?
#
loop_
_entity_poly.entity_id
_entity_poly.type
_entity_poly.pdbx_seq_one_letter_code
_entity_poly.pdbx_strand_id
1 'polypeptide(L)'
;MPPRGLEPLLLDALRRSGAREARRASNRSNEGDVGRVEAVFRVSPAPQGNAGFEAGTEATRAAATAAALQAEVEARLRAALPSVDPADLAPRWQPFDGAAWLARRGEARVPLRGGRDLRILPGVAFGDGEHPTTRRCVDVIESLVRPGDRWVDIGAGSGILSMAAAASGAREVLAVEMDAAGCDEIRENCRLNAALLNAAPPGGIAGVSVVCLEVTPTQPGPVRDGAPWDGIVANVEAGVLEPLLPVLAGCVAPGGWVVTSGILTPERERLEGAAEAGGLGLDRALEDDGWWTLVFRG
;
A
#
# COMPACT_ATOMS: atom_id res chain seq x y z
N MET A 1 14.17 -24.50 19.06
CA MET A 1 13.99 -25.11 17.73
C MET A 1 12.55 -24.83 17.33
N PRO A 2 12.26 -24.14 16.22
CA PRO A 2 10.87 -23.93 15.82
C PRO A 2 10.20 -25.30 15.60
N PRO A 3 8.91 -25.46 15.89
CA PRO A 3 8.19 -26.72 15.65
C PRO A 3 8.36 -27.14 14.18
N ARG A 4 8.74 -28.40 13.95
CA ARG A 4 8.85 -28.97 12.60
C ARG A 4 7.50 -28.84 11.88
N GLY A 5 7.47 -28.11 10.77
CA GLY A 5 6.26 -27.88 9.95
C GLY A 5 5.94 -26.41 9.65
N LEU A 6 6.55 -25.45 10.35
CA LEU A 6 6.38 -24.02 10.11
C LEU A 6 7.16 -23.51 8.88
N GLU A 7 8.31 -24.10 8.56
CA GLU A 7 9.21 -23.61 7.51
C GLU A 7 8.58 -23.56 6.10
N PRO A 8 7.91 -24.61 5.59
CA PRO A 8 7.34 -24.57 4.24
C PRO A 8 6.20 -23.55 4.09
N LEU A 9 5.41 -23.36 5.15
CA LEU A 9 4.27 -22.44 5.18
C LEU A 9 4.72 -20.99 5.35
N LEU A 10 5.76 -20.75 6.16
CA LEU A 10 6.44 -19.46 6.24
C LEU A 10 7.06 -19.10 4.89
N LEU A 11 7.73 -20.05 4.22
CA LEU A 11 8.31 -19.87 2.89
C LEU A 11 7.28 -19.55 1.82
N ASP A 12 6.10 -20.18 1.86
CA ASP A 12 5.01 -19.91 0.91
C ASP A 12 4.37 -18.54 1.19
N ALA A 13 4.15 -18.19 2.47
CA ALA A 13 3.64 -16.88 2.86
C ALA A 13 4.61 -15.73 2.51
N LEU A 14 5.91 -15.92 2.76
CA LEU A 14 6.97 -14.99 2.39
C LEU A 14 7.01 -14.78 0.87
N ARG A 15 6.95 -15.86 0.07
CA ARG A 15 6.91 -15.78 -1.41
C ARG A 15 5.71 -15.01 -1.93
N ARG A 16 4.52 -15.23 -1.37
CA ARG A 16 3.29 -14.53 -1.80
C ARG A 16 3.27 -13.05 -1.39
N SER A 17 3.98 -12.69 -0.33
CA SER A 17 4.11 -11.31 0.16
C SER A 17 5.30 -10.52 -0.43
N GLY A 18 6.14 -11.14 -1.26
CA GLY A 18 7.38 -10.52 -1.75
C GLY A 18 8.52 -10.40 -0.71
N ALA A 19 8.27 -10.71 0.56
CA ALA A 19 9.27 -10.68 1.62
C ALA A 19 10.31 -11.81 1.48
N ARG A 20 11.60 -11.49 1.58
CA ARG A 20 12.68 -12.51 1.57
C ARG A 20 12.91 -13.09 2.96
N GLU A 21 13.20 -14.38 3.00
CA GLU A 21 13.62 -15.11 4.20
C GLU A 21 14.84 -14.42 4.84
N ALA A 22 14.71 -13.91 6.07
CA ALA A 22 15.86 -13.56 6.90
C ALA A 22 16.54 -14.87 7.33
N ARG A 23 17.32 -15.48 6.43
CA ARG A 23 18.17 -16.61 6.77
C ARG A 23 19.14 -16.15 7.85
N ARG A 24 19.21 -16.92 8.95
CA ARG A 24 20.21 -16.76 10.00
C ARG A 24 21.60 -16.62 9.37
N ALA A 25 22.10 -15.40 9.29
CA ALA A 25 23.53 -15.15 9.17
C ALA A 25 24.09 -15.01 10.59
N SER A 26 25.02 -15.89 10.88
CA SER A 26 25.87 -15.90 12.06
C SER A 26 26.41 -14.52 12.43
N ASN A 27 26.37 -14.19 13.73
CA ASN A 27 27.31 -13.33 14.44
C ASN A 27 28.22 -12.45 13.56
N ARG A 28 27.68 -11.34 13.04
CA ARG A 28 28.46 -10.16 12.68
C ARG A 28 27.53 -8.95 12.69
N SER A 29 27.98 -7.95 13.43
CA SER A 29 27.38 -6.66 13.70
C SER A 29 27.09 -5.82 12.45
N ASN A 30 26.03 -5.02 12.53
CA ASN A 30 25.85 -3.73 11.83
C ASN A 30 25.07 -3.68 10.49
N GLU A 31 23.96 -4.40 10.35
CA GLU A 31 22.92 -4.10 9.35
C GLU A 31 21.58 -3.82 10.05
N GLY A 32 20.91 -2.74 9.64
CA GLY A 32 19.71 -2.22 10.27
C GLY A 32 18.56 -3.23 10.32
N ASP A 33 17.74 -3.09 11.35
CA ASP A 33 16.64 -3.98 11.75
C ASP A 33 15.44 -3.86 10.78
N VAL A 34 15.62 -4.21 9.51
CA VAL A 34 14.61 -4.03 8.45
C VAL A 34 13.64 -5.20 8.39
N GLY A 35 12.34 -4.91 8.50
CA GLY A 35 11.25 -5.76 7.99
C GLY A 35 11.13 -7.15 8.59
N ARG A 36 11.58 -7.35 9.84
CA ARG A 36 11.56 -8.68 10.45
C ARG A 36 10.11 -9.10 10.75
N VAL A 37 9.64 -10.12 10.05
CA VAL A 37 8.44 -10.87 10.48
C VAL A 37 8.79 -11.54 11.80
N GLU A 38 8.31 -10.97 12.91
CA GLU A 38 8.66 -11.47 14.24
C GLU A 38 7.85 -12.72 14.61
N ALA A 39 6.63 -12.85 14.08
CA ALA A 39 5.84 -14.06 14.23
C ALA A 39 4.71 -14.22 13.21
N VAL A 40 4.41 -15.50 12.90
CA VAL A 40 3.22 -15.95 12.16
C VAL A 40 2.52 -16.98 13.03
N PHE A 41 1.23 -16.79 13.32
CA PHE A 41 0.46 -17.78 14.07
C PHE A 41 -0.81 -18.16 13.33
N ARG A 42 -1.06 -19.46 13.19
CA ARG A 42 -2.38 -19.99 12.79
C ARG A 42 -3.26 -20.10 14.03
N VAL A 43 -4.49 -19.64 13.95
CA VAL A 43 -5.51 -19.90 14.97
C VAL A 43 -6.56 -20.83 14.38
N SER A 44 -6.88 -21.88 15.13
CA SER A 44 -7.92 -22.84 14.72
C SER A 44 -9.27 -22.11 14.64
N PRO A 45 -10.13 -22.42 13.64
CA PRO A 45 -11.47 -21.88 13.64
C PRO A 45 -12.18 -22.31 14.93
N ALA A 46 -13.00 -21.39 15.49
CA ALA A 46 -13.81 -21.68 16.66
C ALA A 46 -14.65 -22.96 16.44
N PRO A 47 -14.85 -23.80 17.45
CA PRO A 47 -15.64 -25.02 17.30
C PRO A 47 -17.07 -24.65 16.87
N GLN A 48 -17.50 -25.17 15.72
CA GLN A 48 -18.87 -25.02 15.23
C GLN A 48 -19.81 -25.83 16.13
N GLY A 49 -20.36 -25.17 17.15
CA GLY A 49 -21.44 -25.72 17.97
C GLY A 49 -22.78 -25.53 17.27
N ASN A 50 -23.41 -26.64 16.87
CA ASN A 50 -24.79 -26.69 16.41
C ASN A 50 -25.76 -26.23 17.52
N ALA A 51 -26.36 -25.05 17.40
CA ALA A 51 -27.56 -24.66 18.16
C ALA A 51 -28.32 -23.52 17.44
N GLY A 52 -29.64 -23.69 17.31
CA GLY A 52 -30.56 -22.85 16.53
C GLY A 52 -30.52 -21.35 16.80
N PHE A 53 -30.90 -20.57 15.77
CA PHE A 53 -30.66 -19.14 15.65
C PHE A 53 -31.86 -18.26 16.05
N GLU A 54 -31.58 -17.23 16.86
CA GLU A 54 -32.31 -15.95 16.92
C GLU A 54 -31.32 -14.80 16.59
N ALA A 55 -31.73 -13.91 15.69
CA ALA A 55 -30.91 -12.94 14.95
C ALA A 55 -30.32 -11.76 15.77
N GLY A 56 -30.38 -11.81 17.10
CA GLY A 56 -29.78 -10.79 17.98
C GLY A 56 -28.41 -11.14 18.55
N THR A 57 -27.83 -12.31 18.18
CA THR A 57 -26.67 -12.90 18.89
C THR A 57 -25.39 -13.02 18.05
N GLU A 58 -25.44 -12.73 16.75
CA GLU A 58 -24.37 -13.07 15.81
C GLU A 58 -23.21 -12.06 15.83
N ALA A 59 -23.50 -10.76 15.90
CA ALA A 59 -22.49 -9.71 16.07
C ALA A 59 -21.76 -9.84 17.43
N THR A 60 -22.50 -10.18 18.48
CA THR A 60 -21.96 -10.41 19.83
C THR A 60 -21.08 -11.66 19.89
N ARG A 61 -21.44 -12.73 19.17
CA ARG A 61 -20.58 -13.92 19.00
C ARG A 61 -19.35 -13.64 18.14
N ALA A 62 -19.48 -12.89 17.05
CA ALA A 62 -18.36 -12.53 16.20
C ALA A 62 -17.34 -11.67 16.96
N ALA A 63 -17.81 -10.68 17.73
CA ALA A 63 -16.98 -9.87 18.61
C ALA A 63 -16.33 -10.69 19.74
N ALA A 64 -17.07 -11.61 20.37
CA ALA A 64 -16.53 -12.52 21.39
C ALA A 64 -15.48 -13.49 20.81
N THR A 65 -15.69 -13.95 19.57
CA THR A 65 -14.74 -14.83 18.86
C THR A 65 -13.48 -14.06 18.48
N ALA A 66 -13.60 -12.82 18.01
CA ALA A 66 -12.47 -11.93 17.72
C ALA A 66 -11.67 -11.61 18.99
N ALA A 67 -12.33 -11.34 20.12
CA ALA A 67 -11.66 -11.08 21.40
C ALA A 67 -10.93 -12.33 21.95
N ALA A 68 -11.53 -13.51 21.83
CA ALA A 68 -10.88 -14.78 22.21
C ALA A 68 -9.68 -15.10 21.31
N LEU A 69 -9.82 -14.83 20.02
CA LEU A 69 -8.75 -14.95 19.02
C LEU A 69 -7.60 -13.98 19.32
N GLN A 70 -7.93 -12.71 19.64
CA GLN A 70 -6.97 -11.69 20.07
C GLN A 70 -6.17 -12.16 21.29
N ALA A 71 -6.85 -12.61 22.34
CA ALA A 71 -6.21 -13.06 23.57
C ALA A 71 -5.27 -14.26 23.35
N GLU A 72 -5.66 -15.21 22.50
CA GLU A 72 -4.83 -16.37 22.15
C GLU A 72 -3.56 -15.96 21.38
N VAL A 73 -3.68 -15.03 20.43
CA VAL A 73 -2.52 -14.51 19.68
C VAL A 73 -1.60 -13.73 20.61
N GLU A 74 -2.13 -12.88 21.49
CA GLU A 74 -1.31 -12.14 22.47
C GLU A 74 -0.55 -13.08 23.43
N ALA A 75 -1.21 -14.15 23.90
CA ALA A 75 -0.59 -15.14 24.77
C ALA A 75 0.58 -15.84 24.07
N ARG A 76 0.40 -16.22 22.80
CA ARG A 76 1.45 -16.84 22.00
C ARG A 76 2.59 -15.88 21.66
N LEU A 77 2.29 -14.61 21.39
CA LEU A 77 3.29 -13.56 21.20
C LEU A 77 4.14 -13.37 22.46
N ARG A 78 3.52 -13.24 23.64
CA ARG A 78 4.27 -13.14 24.91
C ARG A 78 5.17 -14.35 25.16
N ALA A 79 4.73 -15.54 24.77
CA ALA A 79 5.54 -16.76 24.90
C ALA A 79 6.70 -16.82 23.89
N ALA A 80 6.50 -16.35 22.66
CA ALA A 80 7.51 -16.38 21.61
C ALA A 80 8.51 -15.21 21.69
N LEU A 81 8.04 -14.04 22.13
CA LEU A 81 8.74 -12.76 22.17
C LEU A 81 8.53 -12.08 23.54
N PRO A 82 9.14 -12.60 24.62
CA PRO A 82 8.89 -12.13 25.98
C PRO A 82 9.35 -10.68 26.25
N SER A 83 10.14 -10.08 25.35
CA SER A 83 10.56 -8.69 25.41
C SER A 83 9.65 -7.71 24.65
N VAL A 84 8.57 -8.19 24.05
CA VAL A 84 7.64 -7.39 23.24
C VAL A 84 6.28 -7.38 23.94
N ASP A 85 5.72 -6.18 24.18
CA ASP A 85 4.33 -6.06 24.60
C ASP A 85 3.43 -6.27 23.37
N PRO A 86 2.52 -7.27 23.36
CA PRO A 86 1.57 -7.45 22.26
C PRO A 86 0.71 -6.21 21.99
N ALA A 87 0.51 -5.33 22.99
CA ALA A 87 -0.21 -4.07 22.80
C ALA A 87 0.50 -3.12 21.82
N ASP A 88 1.85 -3.17 21.75
CA ASP A 88 2.63 -2.39 20.77
C ASP A 88 2.43 -2.87 19.33
N LEU A 89 1.90 -4.10 19.18
CA LEU A 89 1.60 -4.71 17.90
C LEU A 89 0.12 -4.61 17.55
N ALA A 90 -0.79 -4.47 18.52
CA ALA A 90 -2.25 -4.51 18.33
C ALA A 90 -2.83 -3.66 17.18
N PRO A 91 -2.33 -2.45 16.86
CA PRO A 91 -2.81 -1.68 15.70
C PRO A 91 -2.38 -2.26 14.34
N ARG A 92 -1.50 -3.26 14.33
CA ARG A 92 -0.69 -3.72 13.18
C ARG A 92 -0.97 -5.17 12.81
N TRP A 93 -2.09 -5.71 13.28
CA TRP A 93 -2.48 -7.11 13.09
C TRP A 93 -3.20 -7.27 11.77
N GLN A 94 -2.69 -8.15 10.91
CA GLN A 94 -3.37 -8.50 9.65
C GLN A 94 -3.85 -9.95 9.65
N PRO A 95 -5.10 -10.21 9.25
CA PRO A 95 -5.52 -11.55 8.88
C PRO A 95 -4.78 -11.97 7.60
N PHE A 96 -3.96 -13.00 7.72
CA PHE A 96 -3.35 -13.72 6.62
C PHE A 96 -4.19 -14.99 6.34
N ASP A 97 -4.77 -15.08 5.16
CA ASP A 97 -5.52 -16.25 4.65
C ASP A 97 -6.62 -16.77 5.60
N GLY A 98 -7.40 -15.87 6.21
CA GLY A 98 -8.58 -16.18 7.03
C GLY A 98 -8.30 -16.96 8.34
N ALA A 99 -7.06 -17.34 8.62
CA ALA A 99 -6.69 -18.21 9.74
C ALA A 99 -5.31 -17.95 10.35
N ALA A 100 -4.50 -17.06 9.78
CA ALA A 100 -3.20 -16.68 10.34
C ALA A 100 -3.12 -15.17 10.60
N TRP A 101 -2.22 -14.76 11.49
CA TRP A 101 -1.97 -13.34 11.76
C TRP A 101 -0.49 -13.01 11.61
N LEU A 102 -0.21 -11.88 10.95
CA LEU A 102 1.15 -11.35 10.78
C LEU A 102 1.32 -10.09 11.65
N ALA A 103 2.36 -10.06 12.47
CA ALA A 103 2.81 -8.86 13.16
C ALA A 103 4.20 -8.48 12.62
N ARG A 104 4.28 -7.32 11.96
CA ARG A 104 5.55 -6.73 11.51
C ARG A 104 5.93 -5.58 12.44
N ARG A 105 7.21 -5.55 12.84
CA ARG A 105 7.83 -4.46 13.61
C ARG A 105 8.86 -3.75 12.74
N GLY A 106 9.14 -2.49 13.05
CA GLY A 106 10.11 -1.66 12.34
C GLY A 106 9.45 -0.75 11.31
N GLU A 107 10.27 -0.13 10.47
CA GLU A 107 9.85 0.72 9.37
C GLU A 107 10.51 0.19 8.09
N ALA A 108 9.74 0.06 7.01
CA ALA A 108 10.32 -0.13 5.70
C ALA A 108 10.95 1.19 5.23
N ARG A 109 12.07 1.07 4.50
CA ARG A 109 12.71 2.20 3.84
C ARG A 109 12.49 2.06 2.35
N VAL A 110 11.81 3.03 1.76
CA VAL A 110 11.61 3.11 0.32
C VAL A 110 12.58 4.17 -0.20
N PRO A 111 13.62 3.77 -0.94
CA PRO A 111 14.60 4.72 -1.46
C PRO A 111 13.95 5.71 -2.42
N LEU A 112 14.38 6.96 -2.32
CA LEU A 112 14.12 8.05 -3.25
C LEU A 112 15.45 8.49 -3.90
N ARG A 113 15.37 9.18 -5.04
CA ARG A 113 16.52 9.83 -5.67
C ARG A 113 17.18 10.83 -4.72
N GLY A 114 18.50 10.94 -4.87
CA GLY A 114 19.34 11.80 -4.05
C GLY A 114 19.71 11.20 -2.69
N GLY A 115 19.51 9.89 -2.49
CA GLY A 115 19.90 9.18 -1.27
C GLY A 115 18.99 9.49 -0.07
N ARG A 116 17.74 9.84 -0.34
CA ARG A 116 16.69 10.06 0.67
C ARG A 116 15.86 8.78 0.77
N ASP A 117 15.22 8.53 1.90
CA ASP A 117 14.31 7.40 2.08
C ASP A 117 12.97 7.88 2.62
N LEU A 118 11.87 7.33 2.10
CA LEU A 118 10.60 7.32 2.81
C LEU A 118 10.61 6.23 3.87
N ARG A 119 10.09 6.56 5.04
CA ARG A 119 9.89 5.62 6.15
C ARG A 119 8.43 5.20 6.17
N ILE A 120 8.15 3.91 6.03
CA ILE A 120 6.79 3.39 5.94
C ILE A 120 6.56 2.44 7.11
N LEU A 121 5.51 2.70 7.88
CA LEU A 121 5.10 1.78 8.93
C LEU A 121 4.44 0.56 8.28
N PRO A 122 4.68 -0.66 8.79
CA PRO A 122 3.90 -1.83 8.41
C PRO A 122 2.44 -1.59 8.81
N GLY A 123 1.55 -1.68 7.83
CA GLY A 123 0.12 -1.41 8.01
C GLY A 123 -0.73 -2.25 7.07
N VAL A 124 -2.05 -2.17 7.27
CA VAL A 124 -3.06 -3.03 6.61
C VAL A 124 -3.26 -2.67 5.13
N ALA A 125 -2.88 -1.46 4.73
CA ALA A 125 -3.04 -1.01 3.37
C ALA A 125 -1.97 -1.60 2.44
N PHE A 126 -2.32 -1.72 1.16
CA PHE A 126 -1.38 -2.18 0.14
C PHE A 126 -0.21 -1.19 -0.04
N GLY A 127 0.95 -1.71 -0.42
CA GLY A 127 2.15 -0.91 -0.70
C GLY A 127 3.06 -0.77 0.52
N ASP A 128 3.77 -1.83 0.90
CA ASP A 128 4.87 -1.76 1.89
C ASP A 128 6.22 -1.34 1.27
N GLY A 129 6.25 -1.12 -0.05
CA GLY A 129 7.44 -0.74 -0.82
C GLY A 129 8.37 -1.91 -1.16
N GLU A 130 8.01 -3.15 -0.80
CA GLU A 130 8.76 -4.35 -1.17
C GLU A 130 8.37 -4.85 -2.57
N HIS A 131 7.13 -4.59 -3.00
CA HIS A 131 6.63 -5.04 -4.30
C HIS A 131 7.30 -4.30 -5.48
N PRO A 132 7.75 -4.99 -6.54
CA PRO A 132 8.41 -4.38 -7.71
C PRO A 132 7.61 -3.23 -8.34
N THR A 133 6.29 -3.36 -8.44
CA THR A 133 5.40 -2.33 -9.00
C THR A 133 5.45 -1.01 -8.24
N THR A 134 5.54 -1.06 -6.90
CA THR A 134 5.59 0.14 -6.06
C THR A 134 6.92 0.88 -6.29
N ARG A 135 8.04 0.15 -6.33
CA ARG A 135 9.37 0.76 -6.58
C ARG A 135 9.46 1.39 -7.96
N ARG A 136 8.93 0.70 -8.98
CA ARG A 136 8.85 1.25 -10.34
C ARG A 136 7.98 2.50 -10.42
N CYS A 137 6.84 2.52 -9.74
CA CYS A 137 6.01 3.72 -9.68
C CYS A 137 6.74 4.89 -9.02
N VAL A 138 7.45 4.65 -7.92
CA VAL A 138 8.28 5.68 -7.27
C VAL A 138 9.30 6.24 -8.27
N ASP A 139 10.08 5.38 -8.94
CA ASP A 139 11.07 5.81 -9.93
C ASP A 139 10.47 6.65 -11.08
N VAL A 140 9.28 6.25 -11.55
CA VAL A 140 8.53 6.95 -12.59
C VAL A 140 8.05 8.31 -12.10
N ILE A 141 7.41 8.36 -10.93
CA ILE A 141 6.92 9.61 -10.32
C ILE A 141 8.07 10.59 -10.12
N GLU A 142 9.20 10.17 -9.54
CA GLU A 142 10.37 11.04 -9.34
C GLU A 142 10.97 11.54 -10.67
N SER A 143 10.71 10.85 -11.79
CA SER A 143 11.13 11.31 -13.12
C SER A 143 10.18 12.29 -13.78
N LEU A 144 8.93 12.34 -13.32
CA LEU A 144 7.84 13.07 -13.97
C LEU A 144 7.46 14.35 -13.23
N VAL A 145 7.44 14.31 -11.89
CA VAL A 145 7.07 15.44 -11.04
C VAL A 145 8.01 16.61 -11.28
N ARG A 146 7.44 17.79 -11.45
CA ARG A 146 8.15 19.07 -11.49
C ARG A 146 7.81 19.89 -10.24
N PRO A 147 8.73 20.77 -9.80
CA PRO A 147 8.46 21.67 -8.70
C PRO A 147 7.20 22.49 -8.96
N GLY A 148 6.27 22.41 -8.02
CA GLY A 148 5.00 23.10 -8.12
C GLY A 148 3.87 22.25 -8.69
N ASP A 149 4.06 21.04 -9.20
CA ASP A 149 2.97 20.25 -9.79
C ASP A 149 1.87 19.88 -8.78
N ARG A 150 0.66 19.63 -9.27
CA ARG A 150 -0.45 19.02 -8.52
C ARG A 150 -0.66 17.59 -8.96
N TRP A 151 -0.67 16.66 -8.01
CA TRP A 151 -0.78 15.22 -8.28
C TRP A 151 -1.99 14.60 -7.57
N VAL A 152 -2.52 13.52 -8.14
CA VAL A 152 -3.50 12.63 -7.49
C VAL A 152 -2.94 11.23 -7.42
N ASP A 153 -3.16 10.56 -6.30
CA ASP A 153 -2.85 9.15 -6.08
C ASP A 153 -4.15 8.41 -5.76
N ILE A 154 -4.61 7.55 -6.66
CA ILE A 154 -5.89 6.82 -6.55
C ILE A 154 -5.62 5.39 -6.08
N GLY A 155 -6.29 5.00 -5.00
CA GLY A 155 -5.97 3.76 -4.28
C GLY A 155 -4.63 3.90 -3.56
N ALA A 156 -4.47 5.00 -2.82
CA ALA A 156 -3.19 5.43 -2.28
C ALA A 156 -2.58 4.42 -1.28
N GLY A 157 -3.37 3.52 -0.70
CA GLY A 157 -2.88 2.46 0.18
C GLY A 157 -2.13 3.03 1.38
N SER A 158 -0.84 2.69 1.51
CA SER A 158 0.04 3.25 2.56
C SER A 158 0.46 4.71 2.34
N GLY A 159 0.23 5.26 1.14
CA GLY A 159 0.58 6.62 0.75
C GLY A 159 2.01 6.78 0.21
N ILE A 160 2.72 5.70 -0.13
CA ILE A 160 4.09 5.77 -0.68
C ILE A 160 4.15 6.66 -1.92
N LEU A 161 3.25 6.46 -2.89
CA LEU A 161 3.28 7.17 -4.17
C LEU A 161 2.92 8.65 -3.97
N SER A 162 1.91 8.91 -3.12
CA SER A 162 1.57 10.26 -2.66
C SER A 162 2.77 11.00 -2.07
N MET A 163 3.48 10.37 -1.12
CA MET A 163 4.64 10.97 -0.48
C MET A 163 5.85 11.07 -1.43
N ALA A 164 6.03 10.14 -2.36
CA ALA A 164 7.07 10.22 -3.37
C ALA A 164 6.85 11.42 -4.29
N ALA A 165 5.61 11.69 -4.71
CA ALA A 165 5.27 12.87 -5.49
C ALA A 165 5.53 14.16 -4.71
N ALA A 166 5.07 14.24 -3.46
CA ALA A 166 5.33 15.39 -2.58
C ALA A 166 6.85 15.61 -2.36
N ALA A 167 7.59 14.55 -2.05
CA ALA A 167 9.04 14.59 -1.85
C ALA A 167 9.82 14.94 -3.14
N SER A 168 9.20 14.79 -4.31
CA SER A 168 9.77 15.17 -5.61
C SER A 168 9.47 16.61 -6.02
N GLY A 169 8.70 17.34 -5.21
CA GLY A 169 8.44 18.77 -5.40
C GLY A 169 7.01 19.12 -5.83
N ALA A 170 6.09 18.16 -5.86
CA ALA A 170 4.66 18.48 -6.03
C ALA A 170 4.21 19.42 -4.91
N ARG A 171 3.48 20.50 -5.26
CA ARG A 171 2.95 21.45 -4.27
C ARG A 171 1.78 20.87 -3.50
N GLU A 172 1.00 20.05 -4.17
CA GLU A 172 -0.25 19.48 -3.68
C GLU A 172 -0.38 18.06 -4.21
N VAL A 173 -0.69 17.14 -3.30
CA VAL A 173 -0.99 15.75 -3.64
C VAL A 173 -2.31 15.38 -2.98
N LEU A 174 -3.27 14.93 -3.78
CA LEU A 174 -4.53 14.37 -3.30
C LEU A 174 -4.42 12.84 -3.25
N ALA A 175 -4.30 12.29 -2.06
CA ALA A 175 -4.35 10.86 -1.81
C ALA A 175 -5.81 10.42 -1.64
N VAL A 176 -6.28 9.54 -2.51
CA VAL A 176 -7.63 8.98 -2.48
C VAL A 176 -7.57 7.51 -2.14
N GLU A 177 -8.24 7.14 -1.06
CA GLU A 177 -8.29 5.77 -0.56
C GLU A 177 -9.71 5.46 -0.11
N MET A 178 -10.23 4.26 -0.40
CA MET A 178 -11.61 3.91 -0.04
C MET A 178 -11.72 3.35 1.38
N ASP A 179 -10.64 2.74 1.89
CA ASP A 179 -10.58 2.22 3.25
C ASP A 179 -10.18 3.31 4.26
N ALA A 180 -11.00 3.47 5.30
CA ALA A 180 -10.71 4.38 6.40
C ALA A 180 -9.39 4.03 7.12
N ALA A 181 -9.07 2.73 7.25
CA ALA A 181 -7.82 2.30 7.85
C ALA A 181 -6.61 2.72 7.00
N GLY A 182 -6.70 2.59 5.67
CA GLY A 182 -5.69 3.09 4.74
C GLY A 182 -5.53 4.61 4.82
N CYS A 183 -6.63 5.36 4.92
CA CYS A 183 -6.57 6.81 5.12
C CYS A 183 -5.80 7.22 6.38
N ASP A 184 -6.01 6.52 7.49
CA ASP A 184 -5.29 6.78 8.74
C ASP A 184 -3.82 6.39 8.65
N GLU A 185 -3.51 5.30 7.94
CA GLU A 185 -2.15 4.87 7.63
C GLU A 185 -1.39 5.92 6.80
N ILE A 186 -2.00 6.46 5.74
CA ILE A 186 -1.41 7.54 4.93
C ILE A 186 -1.06 8.74 5.80
N ARG A 187 -1.97 9.15 6.69
CA ARG A 187 -1.75 10.29 7.59
C ARG A 187 -0.59 10.03 8.53
N GLU A 188 -0.48 8.84 9.07
CA GLU A 188 0.61 8.48 9.98
C GLU A 188 1.95 8.39 9.26
N ASN A 189 2.00 7.77 8.08
CA ASN A 189 3.19 7.73 7.25
C ASN A 189 3.62 9.14 6.81
N CYS A 190 2.68 10.04 6.50
CA CYS A 190 2.99 11.45 6.23
C CYS A 190 3.60 12.15 7.46
N ARG A 191 3.07 11.92 8.67
CA ARG A 191 3.65 12.46 9.91
C ARG A 191 5.07 11.95 10.14
N LEU A 192 5.30 10.66 9.90
CA LEU A 192 6.61 10.03 10.04
C LEU A 192 7.67 10.64 9.09
N ASN A 193 7.23 11.09 7.91
CA ASN A 193 8.08 11.70 6.89
C ASN A 193 8.01 13.23 6.83
N ALA A 194 7.36 13.89 7.79
CA ALA A 194 7.08 15.33 7.72
C ALA A 194 8.32 16.20 7.46
N ALA A 195 9.47 15.86 8.06
CA ALA A 195 10.72 16.59 7.83
C ALA A 195 11.21 16.50 6.36
N LEU A 196 11.06 15.34 5.74
CA LEU A 196 11.40 15.12 4.33
C LEU A 196 10.42 15.87 3.41
N LEU A 197 9.11 15.75 3.68
CA LEU A 197 8.05 16.36 2.87
C LEU A 197 8.09 17.89 2.93
N ASN A 198 8.41 18.46 4.11
CA ASN A 198 8.55 19.91 4.30
C ASN A 198 9.78 20.50 3.62
N ALA A 199 10.79 19.69 3.31
CA ALA A 199 12.04 20.14 2.70
C ALA A 199 12.01 20.12 1.15
N ALA A 200 10.96 19.57 0.53
CA ALA A 200 10.96 19.26 -0.90
C ALA A 200 10.64 20.44 -1.84
N PRO A 201 9.65 21.33 -1.57
CA PRO A 201 9.38 22.46 -2.47
C PRO A 201 10.25 23.68 -2.15
N PRO A 202 10.83 24.36 -3.17
CA PRO A 202 11.39 25.69 -2.98
C PRO A 202 10.30 26.68 -2.58
N GLY A 203 10.26 27.08 -1.31
CA GLY A 203 9.36 28.13 -0.81
C GLY A 203 8.04 27.69 -0.14
N GLY A 204 7.87 26.40 0.21
CA GLY A 204 6.65 25.98 0.92
C GLY A 204 6.63 24.53 1.41
N ILE A 205 5.52 24.16 2.03
CA ILE A 205 5.21 22.81 2.54
C ILE A 205 4.49 22.02 1.44
N ALA A 206 4.99 20.85 1.06
CA ALA A 206 4.25 19.93 0.18
C ALA A 206 3.06 19.37 0.97
N GLY A 207 1.83 19.62 0.49
CA GLY A 207 0.61 19.16 1.15
C GLY A 207 0.13 17.83 0.58
N VAL A 208 0.14 16.76 1.37
CA VAL A 208 -0.61 15.53 1.07
C VAL A 208 -1.97 15.63 1.76
N SER A 209 -3.04 15.80 0.98
CA SER A 209 -4.42 15.79 1.45
C SER A 209 -5.01 14.40 1.27
N VAL A 210 -5.63 13.85 2.31
CA VAL A 210 -6.18 12.49 2.29
C VAL A 210 -7.71 12.53 2.30
N VAL A 211 -8.34 11.91 1.29
CA VAL A 211 -9.80 11.77 1.22
C VAL A 211 -10.18 10.29 1.19
N CYS A 212 -11.09 9.94 2.10
CA CYS A 212 -11.67 8.59 2.18
C CYS A 212 -12.85 8.47 1.21
N LEU A 213 -12.62 7.97 0.00
CA LEU A 213 -13.69 7.71 -0.98
C LEU A 213 -13.31 6.61 -1.98
N GLU A 214 -14.33 5.98 -2.55
CA GLU A 214 -14.18 5.13 -3.74
C GLU A 214 -14.37 5.99 -5.00
N VAL A 215 -13.37 5.97 -5.88
CA VAL A 215 -13.43 6.65 -7.18
C VAL A 215 -14.00 5.69 -8.21
N THR A 216 -15.13 6.05 -8.81
CA THR A 216 -15.74 5.27 -9.89
C THR A 216 -15.94 6.14 -11.14
N PRO A 217 -16.16 5.55 -12.33
CA PRO A 217 -16.38 6.32 -13.55
C PRO A 217 -17.58 7.27 -13.47
N THR A 218 -18.61 6.92 -12.70
CA THR A 218 -19.81 7.74 -12.50
C THR A 218 -19.70 8.68 -11.30
N GLN A 219 -18.78 8.42 -10.36
CA GLN A 219 -18.56 9.22 -9.17
C GLN A 219 -17.06 9.51 -8.98
N PRO A 220 -16.44 10.30 -9.86
CA PRO A 220 -15.02 10.62 -9.75
C PRO A 220 -14.71 11.62 -8.62
N GLY A 221 -15.74 12.29 -8.09
CA GLY A 221 -15.66 13.13 -6.90
C GLY A 221 -14.51 14.15 -6.93
N PRO A 222 -13.72 14.26 -5.86
CA PRO A 222 -12.60 15.21 -5.75
C PRO A 222 -11.56 15.14 -6.87
N VAL A 223 -11.40 13.98 -7.53
CA VAL A 223 -10.48 13.83 -8.67
C VAL A 223 -10.95 14.70 -9.83
N ARG A 224 -12.25 14.72 -10.13
CA ARG A 224 -12.81 15.57 -11.19
C ARG A 224 -12.97 17.01 -10.73
N ASP A 225 -13.40 17.23 -9.48
CA ASP A 225 -13.65 18.57 -8.96
C ASP A 225 -12.36 19.38 -8.79
N GLY A 226 -11.23 18.71 -8.51
CA GLY A 226 -9.92 19.32 -8.39
C GLY A 226 -9.12 19.41 -9.68
N ALA A 227 -9.64 18.92 -10.81
CA ALA A 227 -8.97 18.95 -12.11
C ALA A 227 -8.75 20.41 -12.62
N PRO A 228 -7.78 20.65 -13.51
CA PRO A 228 -6.84 19.68 -14.06
C PRO A 228 -5.66 19.38 -13.12
N TRP A 229 -5.11 18.17 -13.25
CA TRP A 229 -3.94 17.69 -12.50
C TRP A 229 -2.73 17.56 -13.41
N ASP A 230 -1.55 17.92 -12.92
CA ASP A 230 -0.30 17.78 -13.69
C ASP A 230 0.13 16.31 -13.79
N GLY A 231 -0.25 15.49 -12.80
CA GLY A 231 -0.11 14.04 -12.83
C GLY A 231 -1.19 13.31 -12.04
N ILE A 232 -1.54 12.11 -12.50
CA ILE A 232 -2.41 11.16 -11.80
C ILE A 232 -1.67 9.83 -11.77
N VAL A 233 -1.58 9.21 -10.60
CA VAL A 233 -1.10 7.83 -10.45
C VAL A 233 -2.21 6.95 -9.88
N ALA A 234 -2.32 5.73 -10.40
CA ALA A 234 -3.25 4.72 -9.93
C ALA A 234 -2.61 3.33 -10.00
N ASN A 235 -2.22 2.79 -8.86
CA ASN A 235 -1.66 1.45 -8.73
C ASN A 235 -2.72 0.52 -8.11
N VAL A 236 -3.78 0.26 -8.88
CA VAL A 236 -4.93 -0.55 -8.49
C VAL A 236 -5.20 -1.62 -9.55
N GLU A 237 -6.11 -2.56 -9.25
CA GLU A 237 -6.42 -3.66 -10.15
C GLU A 237 -6.91 -3.20 -11.54
N ALA A 238 -6.51 -3.92 -12.60
CA ALA A 238 -6.83 -3.57 -13.98
C ALA A 238 -8.35 -3.44 -14.23
N GLY A 239 -9.17 -4.26 -13.57
CA GLY A 239 -10.63 -4.20 -13.67
C GLY A 239 -11.24 -2.88 -13.16
N VAL A 240 -10.56 -2.20 -12.23
CA VAL A 240 -10.93 -0.86 -11.74
C VAL A 240 -10.36 0.22 -12.65
N LEU A 241 -9.09 0.07 -13.07
CA LEU A 241 -8.38 1.03 -13.92
C LEU A 241 -9.06 1.25 -15.27
N GLU A 242 -9.44 0.18 -15.95
CA GLU A 242 -9.90 0.26 -17.32
C GLU A 242 -11.14 1.15 -17.54
N PRO A 243 -12.25 0.97 -16.81
CA PRO A 243 -13.39 1.85 -16.98
C PRO A 243 -13.11 3.26 -16.44
N LEU A 244 -12.10 3.43 -15.58
CA LEU A 244 -11.72 4.71 -14.99
C LEU A 244 -10.80 5.55 -15.89
N LEU A 245 -9.96 4.91 -16.73
CA LEU A 245 -8.98 5.57 -17.59
C LEU A 245 -9.54 6.72 -18.45
N PRO A 246 -10.70 6.58 -19.13
CA PRO A 246 -11.29 7.69 -19.89
C PRO A 246 -11.67 8.88 -19.01
N VAL A 247 -12.05 8.64 -17.75
CA VAL A 247 -12.37 9.71 -16.79
C VAL A 247 -11.09 10.40 -16.32
N LEU A 248 -10.03 9.64 -16.05
CA LEU A 248 -8.73 10.22 -15.66
C LEU A 248 -8.11 11.04 -16.79
N ALA A 249 -8.27 10.59 -18.04
CA ALA A 249 -7.87 11.34 -19.22
C ALA A 249 -8.54 12.72 -19.28
N GLY A 250 -9.82 12.82 -18.91
CA GLY A 250 -10.52 14.10 -18.81
C GLY A 250 -10.14 14.97 -17.60
N CYS A 251 -9.37 14.44 -16.65
CA CYS A 251 -8.95 15.14 -15.43
C CYS A 251 -7.48 15.58 -15.44
N VAL A 252 -6.67 15.09 -16.37
CA VAL A 252 -5.26 15.48 -16.50
C VAL A 252 -5.12 16.77 -17.31
N ALA A 253 -4.15 17.62 -16.94
CA ALA A 253 -3.81 18.82 -17.69
C ALA A 253 -3.24 18.46 -19.08
N PRO A 254 -3.35 19.34 -20.09
CA PRO A 254 -2.68 19.15 -21.37
C PRO A 254 -1.17 18.94 -21.17
N GLY A 255 -0.63 17.84 -21.71
CA GLY A 255 0.76 17.46 -21.54
C GLY A 255 1.13 16.89 -20.16
N GLY A 256 0.15 16.69 -19.28
CA GLY A 256 0.28 16.03 -17.98
C GLY A 256 0.27 14.51 -18.09
N TRP A 257 0.42 13.85 -16.95
CA TRP A 257 0.74 12.42 -16.89
C TRP A 257 -0.37 11.57 -16.26
N VAL A 258 -0.58 10.37 -16.79
CA VAL A 258 -1.33 9.31 -16.11
C VAL A 258 -0.42 8.08 -15.99
N VAL A 259 -0.14 7.66 -14.76
CA VAL A 259 0.72 6.51 -14.45
C VAL A 259 -0.13 5.40 -13.86
N THR A 260 -0.11 4.23 -14.48
CA THR A 260 -0.79 3.04 -13.96
C THR A 260 0.20 1.91 -13.71
N SER A 261 -0.08 1.06 -12.73
CA SER A 261 0.76 -0.11 -12.41
C SER A 261 -0.06 -1.22 -11.77
N GLY A 262 0.57 -2.35 -11.46
CA GLY A 262 -0.12 -3.55 -10.98
C GLY A 262 -0.81 -4.33 -12.11
N ILE A 263 -0.34 -4.15 -13.35
CA ILE A 263 -0.98 -4.68 -14.56
C ILE A 263 -0.28 -5.96 -15.01
N LEU A 264 -1.03 -7.03 -15.24
CA LEU A 264 -0.48 -8.26 -15.81
C LEU A 264 -0.43 -8.19 -17.34
N THR A 265 0.47 -8.95 -17.96
CA THR A 265 0.65 -8.97 -19.43
C THR A 265 -0.66 -9.11 -20.23
N PRO A 266 -1.62 -9.98 -19.88
CA PRO A 266 -2.87 -10.11 -20.63
C PRO A 266 -3.79 -8.88 -20.55
N GLU A 267 -3.61 -8.02 -19.54
CA GLU A 267 -4.48 -6.87 -19.26
C GLU A 267 -3.97 -5.60 -19.95
N ARG A 268 -2.70 -5.57 -20.33
CA ARG A 268 -2.01 -4.41 -20.91
C ARG A 268 -2.72 -3.85 -22.14
N GLU A 269 -2.98 -4.68 -23.15
CA GLU A 269 -3.59 -4.25 -24.41
C GLU A 269 -4.97 -3.60 -24.18
N ARG A 270 -5.75 -4.16 -23.23
CA ARG A 270 -7.08 -3.66 -22.88
C ARG A 270 -6.99 -2.28 -22.22
N LEU A 271 -6.01 -2.06 -21.35
CA LEU A 271 -5.78 -0.77 -20.71
C LEU A 271 -5.23 0.29 -21.68
N GLU A 272 -4.31 -0.08 -22.58
CA GLU A 272 -3.83 0.83 -23.62
C GLU A 272 -4.98 1.30 -24.51
N GLY A 273 -5.86 0.39 -24.95
CA GLY A 273 -7.04 0.75 -25.74
C GLY A 273 -8.02 1.66 -24.99
N ALA A 274 -8.25 1.43 -23.70
CA ALA A 274 -9.10 2.30 -22.87
C ALA A 274 -8.49 3.70 -22.68
N ALA A 275 -7.17 3.79 -22.50
CA ALA A 275 -6.44 5.05 -22.41
C ALA A 275 -6.54 5.83 -23.73
N GLU A 276 -6.28 5.17 -24.87
CA GLU A 276 -6.35 5.78 -26.21
C GLU A 276 -7.77 6.28 -26.51
N ALA A 277 -8.80 5.50 -26.18
CA ALA A 277 -10.20 5.92 -26.32
C ALA A 277 -10.55 7.15 -25.46
N GLY A 278 -9.84 7.33 -24.34
CA GLY A 278 -9.92 8.52 -23.48
C GLY A 278 -9.12 9.72 -23.98
N GLY A 279 -8.30 9.56 -25.02
CA GLY A 279 -7.42 10.61 -25.57
C GLY A 279 -6.01 10.64 -24.97
N LEU A 280 -5.61 9.62 -24.22
CA LEU A 280 -4.25 9.48 -23.69
C LEU A 280 -3.34 8.74 -24.66
N GLY A 281 -2.15 9.28 -24.91
CA GLY A 281 -1.10 8.59 -25.67
C GLY A 281 -0.18 7.81 -24.74
N LEU A 282 0.19 6.58 -25.10
CA LEU A 282 1.22 5.82 -24.38
C LEU A 282 2.61 6.45 -24.61
N ASP A 283 3.25 6.87 -23.52
CA ASP A 283 4.62 7.43 -23.51
C ASP A 283 5.64 6.32 -23.26
N ARG A 284 5.43 5.51 -22.21
CA ARG A 284 6.34 4.43 -21.81
C ARG A 284 5.55 3.24 -21.25
N ALA A 285 6.04 2.04 -21.52
CA ALA A 285 5.60 0.81 -20.87
C ALA A 285 6.84 0.12 -20.27
N LEU A 286 6.80 -0.13 -18.97
CA LEU A 286 7.91 -0.71 -18.22
C LEU A 286 7.46 -2.03 -17.61
N GLU A 287 8.20 -3.10 -17.88
CA GLU A 287 7.95 -4.42 -17.30
C GLU A 287 8.96 -4.70 -16.18
N ASP A 288 8.47 -5.27 -15.08
CA ASP A 288 9.29 -5.76 -13.99
C ASP A 288 8.64 -7.00 -13.36
N ASP A 289 9.30 -8.15 -13.51
CA ASP A 289 8.87 -9.45 -12.97
C ASP A 289 7.43 -9.82 -13.37
N GLY A 290 7.06 -9.60 -14.63
CA GLY A 290 5.72 -9.90 -15.17
C GLY A 290 4.64 -8.87 -14.88
N TRP A 291 4.98 -7.77 -14.19
CA TRP A 291 4.08 -6.65 -13.94
C TRP A 291 4.44 -5.44 -14.81
N TRP A 292 3.42 -4.76 -15.32
CA TRP A 292 3.55 -3.59 -16.16
C TRP A 292 3.24 -2.31 -15.39
N THR A 293 4.08 -1.29 -15.61
CA THR A 293 3.78 0.11 -15.32
C THR A 293 3.65 0.84 -16.65
N LEU A 294 2.47 1.40 -16.91
CA LEU A 294 2.17 2.16 -18.12
C LEU A 294 2.14 3.65 -17.79
N VAL A 295 2.84 4.44 -18.59
CA VAL A 295 2.89 5.88 -18.47
C VAL A 295 2.25 6.46 -19.71
N PHE A 296 1.18 7.20 -19.50
CA PHE A 296 0.45 7.89 -20.55
C PHE A 296 0.59 9.40 -20.41
N ARG A 297 0.31 10.09 -21.51
CA ARG A 297 0.37 11.53 -21.62
C ARG A 297 -0.91 12.07 -22.26
N GLY A 298 -1.50 13.09 -21.63
CA GLY A 298 -2.66 13.85 -22.15
C GLY A 298 -2.28 15.09 -22.93
#